data_AF-A0AAD9MRV0-F1
#
_entry.id   AF-A0AAD9MRV0-F1
#
_cell.length_a   1.000
_cell.length_b   1.000
_cell.length_c   1.000
_cell.angle_alpha   90.00
_cell.angle_beta   90.00
_cell.angle_gamma   90.00
#
_symmetry.space_group_name_H-M   'P 1'
#
loop_
_entity.id
_entity.type
_entity.pdbx_description
1 polymer ?
#
loop_
_entity_poly.entity_id
_entity_poly.type
_entity_poly.pdbx_seq_one_letter_code
_entity_poly.pdbx_strand_id
1 'polypeptide(L)'
;MGEESRLFCRQNEIIVMTSSEYGRMEVGRCIPKENDFMGCTNDVLTLLDRKCSGRQECNIKVPNPDLEEENTECLEVLRLYLHATYTCLKVGSSCRSDVPNIKESPEGLISSYVTDSNGCGTSRSPWIISANPGQTIQLTLTDFWASKQSSNLISCPVVYGFILEKAIGINETICGGKDREMALYTSKTNKVIIRILGRNKRNNGQFVIKYRVTGCPELSRPSHAWYKREGNEAVIGCESNDVEWRLICNGNKWIGEVGNCSELAVAVNPGTPKDKTVHFSSTVTMTAVAASALVVTVVAIVIGVVYIKKYRIRQETKFLAKTYYTIERDVQTYYRPVAIDQSERRNVPTSYPEECTCATLQMRDRGGESKMATLSLERQSLYSSI
;
A
#
# COMPACT_ATOMS: atom_id res chain seq x y z
N MET A 1 -27.41 30.27 -7.78
CA MET A 1 -26.12 30.69 -7.21
C MET A 1 -25.52 29.47 -6.58
N GLY A 2 -24.37 29.00 -7.07
CA GLY A 2 -23.65 27.89 -6.44
C GLY A 2 -22.83 28.42 -5.26
N GLU A 3 -22.71 27.61 -4.21
CA GLU A 3 -21.78 27.86 -3.13
C GLU A 3 -20.38 27.38 -3.57
N GLU A 4 -19.37 28.17 -3.25
CA GLU A 4 -17.97 27.85 -3.56
C GLU A 4 -17.23 27.61 -2.25
N SER A 5 -16.76 26.38 -2.05
CA SER A 5 -15.95 26.02 -0.89
C SER A 5 -14.47 26.03 -1.27
N ARG A 6 -13.68 26.82 -0.55
CA ARG A 6 -12.23 26.95 -0.74
C ARG A 6 -11.49 26.32 0.43
N LEU A 7 -10.62 25.37 0.13
CA LEU A 7 -9.74 24.70 1.07
C LEU A 7 -8.32 25.22 0.86
N PHE A 8 -7.63 25.58 1.94
CA PHE A 8 -6.27 26.13 1.86
C PHE A 8 -5.43 25.67 3.05
N CYS A 9 -4.20 25.25 2.76
CA CYS A 9 -3.17 24.93 3.75
C CYS A 9 -2.01 25.91 3.67
N ARG A 10 -1.24 26.04 4.76
CA ARG A 10 -0.10 26.97 4.81
C ARG A 10 1.00 26.54 3.84
N GLN A 11 2.00 27.39 3.67
CA GLN A 11 3.16 27.05 2.85
C GLN A 11 3.82 25.79 3.39
N ASN A 12 4.15 24.85 2.49
CA ASN A 12 4.74 23.54 2.81
C ASN A 12 3.78 22.58 3.51
N GLU A 13 2.48 22.83 3.40
CA GLU A 13 1.44 21.90 3.79
C GLU A 13 0.59 21.52 2.58
N ILE A 14 0.02 20.33 2.63
CA ILE A 14 -0.93 19.84 1.64
C ILE A 14 -2.23 19.45 2.31
N ILE A 15 -3.33 19.60 1.58
CA ILE A 15 -4.65 19.12 1.94
C ILE A 15 -4.62 17.59 1.89
N VAL A 16 -5.21 16.97 2.91
CA VAL A 16 -5.58 15.55 2.90
C VAL A 16 -7.02 15.46 3.36
N MET A 17 -7.90 15.06 2.45
CA MET A 17 -9.30 14.81 2.75
C MET A 17 -9.41 13.65 3.74
N THR A 18 -10.25 13.79 4.77
CA THR A 18 -10.39 12.78 5.84
C THR A 18 -11.75 12.09 5.78
N SER A 19 -12.79 12.84 5.43
CA SER A 19 -14.12 12.31 5.10
C SER A 19 -14.77 13.23 4.07
N SER A 20 -15.67 12.68 3.26
CA SER A 20 -16.57 13.51 2.48
C SER A 20 -17.82 12.77 2.04
N GLU A 21 -18.95 13.38 2.32
CA GLU A 21 -20.28 12.87 2.04
C GLU A 21 -21.01 13.91 1.19
N TYR A 22 -21.59 13.46 0.08
CA TYR A 22 -22.44 14.30 -0.75
C TYR A 22 -23.87 13.78 -0.67
N GLY A 23 -24.81 14.66 -0.38
CA GLY A 23 -26.21 14.25 -0.25
C GLY A 23 -27.00 15.17 0.66
N ARG A 24 -27.94 14.58 1.39
CA ARG A 24 -28.83 15.27 2.32
C ARG A 24 -28.86 14.54 3.66
N MET A 25 -27.83 14.80 4.47
CA MET A 25 -27.61 14.13 5.77
C MET A 25 -28.59 14.63 6.84
N GLU A 26 -29.04 15.89 6.77
CA GLU A 26 -29.81 16.54 7.83
C GLU A 26 -31.14 17.15 7.38
N VAL A 27 -32.08 17.22 8.33
CA VAL A 27 -33.38 17.87 8.17
C VAL A 27 -33.20 19.38 8.29
N GLY A 28 -33.09 20.06 7.15
CA GLY A 28 -33.15 21.52 7.12
C GLY A 28 -34.49 22.06 7.64
N ARG A 29 -34.49 23.28 8.17
CA ARG A 29 -35.68 23.95 8.75
C ARG A 29 -36.86 24.09 7.79
N CYS A 30 -36.61 24.02 6.48
CA CYS A 30 -37.57 24.35 5.44
C CYS A 30 -38.27 23.14 4.80
N ILE A 31 -38.07 21.91 5.31
CA ILE A 31 -38.66 20.70 4.70
C ILE A 31 -39.53 19.99 5.74
N PRO A 32 -40.80 19.66 5.43
CA PRO A 32 -41.68 18.92 6.34
C PRO A 32 -41.06 17.57 6.73
N LYS A 33 -41.23 17.17 7.99
CA LYS A 33 -40.66 15.92 8.55
C LYS A 33 -41.22 14.63 7.94
N GLU A 34 -42.27 14.72 7.11
CA GLU A 34 -43.04 13.57 6.63
C GLU A 34 -42.46 12.88 5.38
N ASN A 35 -41.30 13.33 4.87
CA ASN A 35 -40.69 12.73 3.68
C ASN A 35 -39.59 11.72 4.03
N ASP A 36 -39.73 10.48 3.54
CA ASP A 36 -38.80 9.34 3.72
C ASP A 36 -37.41 9.50 3.08
N PHE A 37 -37.10 10.65 2.47
CA PHE A 37 -35.86 10.88 1.70
C PHE A 37 -34.73 11.54 2.53
N MET A 38 -34.70 11.31 3.84
CA MET A 38 -33.69 11.87 4.75
C MET A 38 -32.59 10.85 5.03
N GLY A 39 -31.32 11.30 5.05
CA GLY A 39 -30.18 10.42 5.27
C GLY A 39 -29.62 9.76 4.00
N CYS A 40 -30.04 10.21 2.81
CA CYS A 40 -29.38 9.80 1.58
C CYS A 40 -28.03 10.51 1.46
N THR A 41 -26.95 9.73 1.44
CA THR A 41 -25.56 10.20 1.41
C THR A 41 -24.73 9.26 0.58
N ASN A 42 -23.83 9.79 -0.24
CA ASN A 42 -22.81 8.99 -0.89
C ASN A 42 -21.41 9.43 -0.46
N ASP A 43 -20.52 8.46 -0.24
CA ASP A 43 -19.11 8.71 0.06
C ASP A 43 -18.38 9.13 -1.23
N VAL A 44 -17.98 10.39 -1.27
CA VAL A 44 -17.28 11.00 -2.42
C VAL A 44 -15.80 11.24 -2.14
N LEU A 45 -15.22 10.56 -1.15
CA LEU A 45 -13.84 10.78 -0.70
C LEU A 45 -12.82 10.55 -1.80
N THR A 46 -13.02 9.51 -2.62
CA THR A 46 -12.12 9.21 -3.73
C THR A 46 -12.11 10.34 -4.77
N LEU A 47 -13.27 10.96 -5.02
CA LEU A 47 -13.38 12.07 -5.97
C LEU A 47 -12.74 13.34 -5.42
N LEU A 48 -12.98 13.67 -4.15
CA LEU A 48 -12.34 14.83 -3.52
C LEU A 48 -10.85 14.64 -3.27
N ASP A 49 -10.37 13.41 -3.06
CA ASP A 49 -8.94 13.13 -3.00
C ASP A 49 -8.25 13.50 -4.32
N ARG A 50 -8.79 13.04 -5.46
CA ARG A 50 -8.25 13.36 -6.79
C ARG A 50 -8.25 14.86 -7.07
N LYS A 51 -9.28 15.55 -6.59
CA LYS A 51 -9.46 16.98 -6.80
C LYS A 51 -8.59 17.83 -5.87
N CYS A 52 -8.51 17.48 -4.59
CA CYS A 52 -7.97 18.33 -3.54
C CYS A 52 -6.76 17.77 -2.80
N SER A 53 -6.72 16.46 -2.53
CA SER A 53 -5.64 15.89 -1.73
C SER A 53 -4.28 16.00 -2.43
N GLY A 54 -3.24 16.24 -1.65
CA GLY A 54 -1.89 16.50 -2.15
C GLY A 54 -1.70 17.89 -2.76
N ARG A 55 -2.67 18.80 -2.64
CA ARG A 55 -2.54 20.20 -3.10
C ARG A 55 -2.50 21.16 -1.93
N GLN A 56 -1.92 22.34 -2.13
CA GLN A 56 -1.96 23.39 -1.10
C GLN A 56 -3.31 24.12 -1.06
N GLU A 57 -3.96 24.27 -2.22
CA GLU A 57 -5.26 24.93 -2.37
C GLU A 57 -6.19 24.06 -3.22
N CYS A 58 -7.48 24.03 -2.87
CA CYS A 58 -8.51 23.40 -3.66
C CYS A 58 -9.80 24.22 -3.65
N ASN A 59 -10.49 24.24 -4.78
CA ASN A 59 -11.76 24.92 -4.95
C ASN A 59 -12.82 23.91 -5.42
N ILE A 60 -13.91 23.83 -4.67
CA ILE A 60 -15.04 22.94 -4.93
C ILE A 60 -16.29 23.80 -5.11
N LYS A 61 -16.89 23.73 -6.29
CA LYS A 61 -18.18 24.36 -6.58
C LYS A 61 -19.29 23.38 -6.24
N VAL A 62 -20.36 23.84 -5.59
CA VAL A 62 -21.58 23.06 -5.33
C VAL A 62 -22.78 23.88 -5.84
N PRO A 63 -23.63 23.34 -6.72
CA PRO A 63 -23.64 21.97 -7.27
C PRO A 63 -22.41 21.64 -8.15
N ASN A 64 -22.04 20.35 -8.20
CA ASN A 64 -20.95 19.83 -9.02
C ASN A 64 -21.46 18.63 -9.85
N PRO A 65 -21.42 18.69 -11.20
CA PRO A 65 -21.83 17.56 -12.04
C PRO A 65 -21.10 16.25 -11.71
N ASP A 66 -19.79 16.32 -11.40
CA ASP A 66 -19.01 15.13 -11.04
C ASP A 66 -19.52 14.46 -9.75
N LEU A 67 -20.04 15.25 -8.80
CA LEU A 67 -20.59 14.72 -7.54
C LEU A 67 -22.02 14.20 -7.73
N GLU A 68 -22.76 14.81 -8.64
CA GLU A 68 -24.13 14.41 -8.99
C GLU A 68 -24.14 13.07 -9.75
N GLU A 69 -23.17 12.85 -10.66
CA GLU A 69 -23.03 11.59 -11.40
C GLU A 69 -22.74 10.40 -10.47
N GLU A 70 -21.93 10.60 -9.44
CA GLU A 70 -21.65 9.56 -8.44
C GLU A 70 -22.86 9.31 -7.53
N ASN A 71 -23.76 10.28 -7.35
CA ASN A 71 -24.88 10.20 -6.41
C ASN A 71 -26.16 9.65 -7.05
N THR A 72 -26.18 8.34 -7.30
CA THR A 72 -27.32 7.67 -7.95
C THR A 72 -28.52 7.41 -7.03
N GLU A 73 -28.35 7.51 -5.71
CA GLU A 73 -29.37 7.10 -4.73
C GLU A 73 -30.32 8.24 -4.31
N CYS A 74 -29.91 9.51 -4.45
CA CYS A 74 -30.74 10.63 -4.02
C CYS A 74 -31.57 11.19 -5.18
N LEU A 75 -32.85 11.52 -4.94
CA LEU A 75 -33.72 12.14 -5.93
C LEU A 75 -33.17 13.50 -6.40
N GLU A 76 -33.11 13.71 -7.71
CA GLU A 76 -32.64 14.93 -8.39
C GLU A 76 -33.36 16.21 -7.94
N VAL A 77 -34.57 16.08 -7.39
CA VAL A 77 -35.42 17.21 -6.97
C VAL A 77 -34.92 17.85 -5.67
N LEU A 78 -34.05 17.17 -4.91
CA LEU A 78 -33.54 17.66 -3.63
C LEU A 78 -32.28 18.50 -3.84
N ARG A 79 -32.19 19.65 -3.16
CA ARG A 79 -30.93 20.38 -3.05
C ARG A 79 -29.95 19.57 -2.20
N LEU A 80 -28.91 19.05 -2.85
CA LEU A 80 -27.82 18.33 -2.21
C LEU A 80 -26.76 19.30 -1.70
N TYR A 81 -26.03 18.91 -0.67
CA TYR A 81 -24.88 19.64 -0.16
C TYR A 81 -23.71 18.70 0.10
N LEU A 82 -22.52 19.29 0.13
CA LEU A 82 -21.28 18.59 0.42
C LEU A 82 -20.89 18.81 1.88
N HIS A 83 -20.70 17.73 2.62
CA HIS A 83 -20.03 17.75 3.91
C HIS A 83 -18.66 17.10 3.76
N ALA A 84 -17.59 17.86 3.99
CA ALA A 84 -16.24 17.34 3.83
C ALA A 84 -15.30 17.88 4.91
N THR A 85 -14.43 17.01 5.41
CA THR A 85 -13.41 17.34 6.40
C THR A 85 -12.02 17.10 5.83
N TYR A 86 -11.06 17.94 6.18
CA TYR A 86 -9.67 17.81 5.72
C TYR A 86 -8.68 18.16 6.82
N THR A 87 -7.45 17.74 6.63
CA THR A 87 -6.30 18.11 7.46
C THR A 87 -5.17 18.65 6.60
N CYS A 88 -4.34 19.51 7.18
CA CYS A 88 -3.14 20.03 6.53
C CYS A 88 -1.92 19.23 7.01
N LEU A 89 -1.27 18.51 6.11
CA LEU A 89 -0.06 17.75 6.42
C LEU A 89 1.18 18.53 6.01
N LYS A 90 2.08 18.75 6.97
CA LYS A 90 3.36 19.38 6.73
C LYS A 90 4.29 18.45 5.94
N VAL A 91 4.70 18.89 4.77
CA VAL A 91 5.59 18.15 3.86
C VAL A 91 6.95 18.82 3.80
N GLY A 92 8.01 18.02 3.64
CA GLY A 92 9.37 18.57 3.58
C GLY A 92 9.56 19.45 2.36
N SER A 93 9.80 20.75 2.55
CA SER A 93 9.83 21.74 1.45
C SER A 93 11.21 22.23 1.04
N SER A 94 12.20 22.03 1.89
CA SER A 94 13.55 22.52 1.62
C SER A 94 14.35 21.46 0.84
N CYS A 95 14.63 21.74 -0.43
CA CYS A 95 15.80 21.22 -1.11
C CYS A 95 16.60 22.34 -1.75
N ARG A 96 17.89 22.10 -1.93
CA ARG A 96 18.71 22.84 -2.88
C ARG A 96 18.72 22.07 -4.18
N SER A 97 18.39 22.74 -5.27
CA SER A 97 18.55 22.19 -6.62
C SER A 97 19.98 21.65 -6.77
N ASP A 98 20.10 20.48 -7.40
CA ASP A 98 21.37 19.79 -7.69
C ASP A 98 22.13 19.17 -6.50
N VAL A 99 21.53 19.15 -5.30
CA VAL A 99 22.09 18.41 -4.15
C VAL A 99 21.10 17.32 -3.70
N PRO A 100 21.58 16.13 -3.30
CA PRO A 100 20.70 15.12 -2.70
C PRO A 100 20.11 15.60 -1.38
N ASN A 101 18.84 15.30 -1.16
CA ASN A 101 18.13 15.72 0.05
C ASN A 101 18.24 14.67 1.14
N ILE A 102 19.20 14.86 2.03
CA ILE A 102 19.44 13.94 3.14
C ILE A 102 18.41 14.20 4.25
N LYS A 103 17.72 13.14 4.68
CA LYS A 103 16.80 13.13 5.80
C LYS A 103 17.31 12.16 6.86
N GLU A 104 17.66 12.70 8.02
CA GLU A 104 18.14 11.96 9.20
C GLU A 104 17.08 11.87 10.30
N SER A 105 15.92 12.52 10.10
CA SER A 105 14.78 12.43 11.01
C SER A 105 14.27 10.99 11.10
N PRO A 106 13.82 10.51 12.28
CA PRO A 106 13.26 9.17 12.44
C PRO A 106 11.95 8.97 11.67
N GLU A 107 11.25 10.03 11.29
CA GLU A 107 10.09 9.94 10.40
C GLU A 107 9.89 11.23 9.60
N GLY A 108 9.12 11.14 8.52
CA GLY A 108 8.73 12.31 7.73
C GLY A 108 7.87 11.96 6.52
N LEU A 109 7.47 13.01 5.79
CA LEU A 109 6.60 12.93 4.62
C LEU A 109 7.29 13.54 3.40
N ILE A 110 7.18 12.84 2.27
CA ILE A 110 7.61 13.26 0.94
C ILE A 110 6.37 13.34 0.07
N SER A 111 6.13 14.46 -0.60
CA SER A 111 4.93 14.63 -1.43
C SER A 111 5.29 14.91 -2.89
N SER A 112 4.46 14.39 -3.79
CA SER A 112 4.50 14.72 -5.22
C SER A 112 4.39 16.22 -5.49
N TYR A 113 3.65 16.97 -4.66
CA TYR A 113 3.53 18.43 -4.77
C TYR A 113 4.87 19.14 -4.62
N VAL A 114 5.71 18.69 -3.67
CA VAL A 114 7.06 19.24 -3.51
C VAL A 114 7.85 18.96 -4.79
N THR A 115 7.85 17.70 -5.26
CA THR A 115 8.52 17.34 -6.52
C THR A 115 8.05 18.17 -7.70
N ASP A 116 6.75 18.40 -7.84
CA ASP A 116 6.17 19.19 -8.92
C ASP A 116 6.51 20.68 -8.83
N SER A 117 6.57 21.24 -7.62
CA SER A 117 6.76 22.67 -7.39
C SER A 117 8.22 23.13 -7.52
N ASN A 118 9.18 22.32 -7.05
CA ASN A 118 10.58 22.73 -6.97
C ASN A 118 11.59 21.67 -7.47
N GLY A 119 11.11 20.52 -7.95
CA GLY A 119 11.96 19.46 -8.50
C GLY A 119 12.64 18.57 -7.46
N CYS A 120 12.38 18.73 -6.16
CA CYS A 120 12.93 17.83 -5.14
C CYS A 120 12.43 16.40 -5.35
N GLY A 121 13.29 15.41 -5.17
CA GLY A 121 12.96 14.00 -5.34
C GLY A 121 13.13 13.48 -6.77
N THR A 122 13.38 14.34 -7.75
CA THR A 122 13.69 13.90 -9.11
C THR A 122 15.03 13.17 -9.19
N SER A 123 15.38 12.65 -10.38
CA SER A 123 16.70 12.04 -10.62
C SER A 123 17.87 12.99 -10.37
N ARG A 124 17.68 14.31 -10.52
CA ARG A 124 18.70 15.34 -10.30
C ARG A 124 18.90 15.69 -8.82
N SER A 125 17.82 15.66 -8.02
CA SER A 125 17.86 15.97 -6.60
C SER A 125 17.05 14.93 -5.81
N PRO A 126 17.51 13.66 -5.75
CA PRO A 126 16.73 12.58 -5.14
C PRO A 126 16.61 12.77 -3.63
N TRP A 127 15.60 12.13 -3.03
CA TRP A 127 15.51 12.01 -1.57
C TRP A 127 16.45 10.90 -1.11
N ILE A 128 17.26 11.19 -0.09
CA ILE A 128 18.12 10.21 0.58
C ILE A 128 17.67 10.12 2.02
N ILE A 129 17.08 8.99 2.40
CA ILE A 129 16.73 8.73 3.79
C ILE A 129 17.87 7.92 4.39
N SER A 130 18.43 8.41 5.49
CA SER A 130 19.55 7.79 6.18
C SER A 130 19.19 7.54 7.63
N ALA A 131 19.31 6.29 8.06
CA ALA A 131 19.21 5.85 9.44
C ALA A 131 20.60 5.42 9.95
N ASN A 132 20.71 5.15 11.25
CA ASN A 132 21.94 4.57 11.78
C ASN A 132 22.09 3.11 11.33
N PRO A 133 23.32 2.57 11.25
CA PRO A 133 23.54 1.14 11.02
C PRO A 133 22.69 0.28 11.96
N GLY A 134 22.21 -0.87 11.51
CA GLY A 134 21.32 -1.74 12.28
C GLY A 134 19.85 -1.30 12.35
N GLN A 135 19.49 -0.16 11.78
CA GLN A 135 18.11 0.28 11.62
C GLN A 135 17.57 0.01 10.21
N THR A 136 16.25 -0.08 10.10
CA THR A 136 15.54 -0.23 8.82
C THR A 136 14.62 0.96 8.58
N ILE A 137 14.30 1.22 7.32
CA ILE A 137 13.46 2.32 6.86
C ILE A 137 12.19 1.69 6.24
N GLN A 138 11.05 1.96 6.85
CA GLN A 138 9.74 1.57 6.34
C GLN A 138 9.14 2.71 5.54
N LEU A 139 8.62 2.41 4.36
CA LEU A 139 7.96 3.33 3.46
C LEU A 139 6.50 2.92 3.28
N THR A 140 5.59 3.88 3.40
CA THR A 140 4.16 3.73 3.09
C THR A 140 3.74 4.78 2.09
N LEU A 141 2.92 4.40 1.12
CA LEU A 141 2.38 5.27 0.09
C LEU A 141 0.93 5.59 0.42
N THR A 142 0.58 6.88 0.40
CA THR A 142 -0.79 7.35 0.33
C THR A 142 -1.04 7.91 -1.07
N ASP A 143 -1.87 7.23 -1.85
CA ASP A 143 -2.19 7.56 -3.23
C ASP A 143 -3.59 8.19 -3.32
N PHE A 144 -3.64 9.47 -3.67
CA PHE A 144 -4.89 10.23 -3.80
C PHE A 144 -5.57 10.03 -5.16
N TRP A 145 -4.99 9.21 -6.03
CA TRP A 145 -5.54 8.84 -7.33
C TRP A 145 -5.97 7.39 -7.42
N ALA A 146 -5.93 6.64 -6.30
CA ALA A 146 -6.40 5.28 -6.25
C ALA A 146 -7.83 5.15 -6.81
N SER A 147 -8.08 4.08 -7.55
CA SER A 147 -9.39 3.76 -8.09
C SER A 147 -9.69 2.30 -7.79
N LYS A 148 -10.89 1.99 -7.27
CA LYS A 148 -11.34 0.62 -7.00
C LYS A 148 -11.58 -0.21 -8.28
N GLN A 149 -10.93 0.13 -9.39
CA GLN A 149 -11.14 -0.55 -10.66
C GLN A 149 -10.56 -1.96 -10.57
N SER A 150 -11.42 -2.97 -10.73
CA SER A 150 -11.11 -4.39 -10.65
C SER A 150 -10.26 -4.85 -11.86
N SER A 151 -9.06 -4.31 -11.99
CA SER A 151 -8.14 -4.81 -12.99
C SER A 151 -7.41 -6.02 -12.40
N ASN A 152 -7.76 -7.20 -12.91
CA ASN A 152 -6.97 -8.44 -12.77
C ASN A 152 -5.55 -8.34 -13.37
N LEU A 153 -5.08 -7.12 -13.68
CA LEU A 153 -3.75 -6.85 -14.18
C LEU A 153 -2.79 -6.74 -13.00
N ILE A 154 -1.93 -7.75 -12.89
CA ILE A 154 -0.77 -7.82 -11.99
C ILE A 154 0.21 -6.65 -12.23
N SER A 155 0.07 -5.93 -13.35
CA SER A 155 0.95 -4.82 -13.74
C SER A 155 0.68 -3.54 -12.94
N CYS A 156 1.76 -2.83 -12.62
CA CYS A 156 1.81 -1.53 -11.96
C CYS A 156 1.02 -0.47 -12.78
N PRO A 157 -0.20 -0.05 -12.37
CA PRO A 157 -1.05 0.80 -13.19
C PRO A 157 -0.44 2.19 -13.44
N VAL A 158 0.15 2.77 -12.39
CA VAL A 158 0.82 4.07 -12.45
C VAL A 158 2.19 3.95 -11.79
N VAL A 159 3.24 4.31 -12.51
CA VAL A 159 4.61 4.34 -11.97
C VAL A 159 4.93 5.75 -11.49
N TYR A 160 5.17 5.90 -10.18
CA TYR A 160 5.56 7.17 -9.58
C TYR A 160 7.07 7.35 -9.47
N GLY A 161 7.85 6.27 -9.42
CA GLY A 161 9.26 6.38 -9.11
C GLY A 161 9.95 5.06 -8.82
N PHE A 162 11.13 5.18 -8.22
CA PHE A 162 12.00 4.07 -7.85
C PHE A 162 12.59 4.26 -6.46
N ILE A 163 12.78 3.15 -5.77
CA ILE A 163 13.45 3.03 -4.49
C ILE A 163 14.76 2.27 -4.73
N LEU A 164 15.88 2.88 -4.36
CA LEU A 164 17.20 2.33 -4.62
C LEU A 164 17.98 2.10 -3.33
N GLU A 165 18.54 0.90 -3.18
CA GLU A 165 19.54 0.58 -2.16
C GLU A 165 20.85 0.20 -2.84
N LYS A 166 21.69 1.21 -3.10
CA LYS A 166 22.92 1.06 -3.90
C LYS A 166 23.88 0.00 -3.36
N ALA A 167 23.98 -0.14 -2.04
CA ALA A 167 24.93 -1.07 -1.42
C ALA A 167 24.67 -2.54 -1.78
N ILE A 168 23.42 -2.87 -2.13
CA ILE A 168 22.97 -4.25 -2.43
C ILE A 168 22.32 -4.37 -3.82
N GLY A 169 22.37 -3.31 -4.64
CA GLY A 169 21.87 -3.32 -6.01
C GLY A 169 20.34 -3.43 -6.16
N ILE A 170 19.56 -3.15 -5.11
CA ILE A 170 18.09 -3.22 -5.18
C ILE A 170 17.53 -1.98 -5.88
N ASN A 171 16.54 -2.21 -6.74
CA ASN A 171 15.74 -1.20 -7.44
C ASN A 171 14.26 -1.62 -7.47
N GLU A 172 13.46 -1.07 -6.57
CA GLU A 172 12.02 -1.33 -6.50
C GLU A 172 11.23 -0.20 -7.15
N THR A 173 10.15 -0.54 -7.85
CA THR A 173 9.29 0.44 -8.53
C THR A 173 8.18 0.91 -7.59
N ILE A 174 7.94 2.22 -7.53
CA ILE A 174 6.84 2.81 -6.76
C ILE A 174 5.59 2.84 -7.63
N CYS A 175 4.60 2.04 -7.25
CA CYS A 175 3.37 1.83 -7.99
C CYS A 175 2.17 2.42 -7.27
N GLY A 176 1.29 3.09 -8.02
CA GLY A 176 0.00 3.59 -7.55
C GLY A 176 -1.17 3.08 -8.40
N GLY A 177 -2.36 3.57 -8.08
CA GLY A 177 -3.62 3.38 -8.78
C GLY A 177 -4.55 2.33 -8.16
N LYS A 178 -4.08 1.54 -7.18
CA LYS A 178 -4.84 0.43 -6.59
C LYS A 178 -5.55 0.83 -5.30
N ASP A 179 -4.78 1.09 -4.26
CA ASP A 179 -5.29 1.39 -2.93
C ASP A 179 -4.84 2.77 -2.47
N ARG A 180 -5.69 3.42 -1.66
CA ARG A 180 -5.42 4.75 -1.11
C ARG A 180 -4.21 4.74 -0.19
N GLU A 181 -4.02 3.69 0.58
CA GLU A 181 -2.87 3.53 1.47
C GLU A 181 -2.28 2.13 1.31
N MET A 182 -0.96 2.04 1.13
CA MET A 182 -0.27 0.77 0.97
C MET A 182 1.13 0.78 1.57
N ALA A 183 1.55 -0.37 2.10
CA ALA A 183 2.93 -0.60 2.48
C ALA A 183 3.78 -0.70 1.21
N LEU A 184 4.72 0.23 1.05
CA LEU A 184 5.48 0.37 -0.18
C LEU A 184 6.75 -0.47 -0.16
N TYR A 185 7.55 -0.34 0.91
CA TYR A 185 8.85 -1.00 0.99
C TYR A 185 9.40 -1.01 2.42
N THR A 186 10.19 -2.02 2.76
CA THR A 186 11.01 -2.05 3.99
C THR A 186 12.45 -2.28 3.60
N SER A 187 13.34 -1.37 4.02
CA SER A 187 14.74 -1.42 3.61
C SER A 187 15.52 -2.57 4.24
N LYS A 188 16.54 -3.03 3.52
CA LYS A 188 17.52 -4.03 4.00
C LYS A 188 18.79 -3.37 4.54
N THR A 189 19.06 -2.14 4.14
CA THR A 189 20.14 -1.29 4.64
C THR A 189 19.59 -0.09 5.38
N ASN A 190 20.47 0.66 6.04
CA ASN A 190 20.14 1.90 6.74
C ASN A 190 20.06 3.12 5.80
N LYS A 191 20.11 2.95 4.47
CA LYS A 191 20.11 4.07 3.52
C LYS A 191 19.32 3.76 2.26
N VAL A 192 18.30 4.56 2.01
CA VAL A 192 17.41 4.43 0.84
C VAL A 192 17.43 5.71 0.02
N ILE A 193 17.47 5.56 -1.30
CA ILE A 193 17.36 6.68 -2.24
C ILE A 193 16.03 6.56 -2.98
N ILE A 194 15.18 7.58 -2.85
CA ILE A 194 13.89 7.66 -3.55
C ILE A 194 14.02 8.62 -4.72
N ARG A 195 13.66 8.14 -5.91
CA ARG A 195 13.60 8.91 -7.15
C ARG A 195 12.17 8.93 -7.65
N ILE A 196 11.55 10.09 -7.63
CA ILE A 196 10.22 10.32 -8.18
C ILE A 196 10.37 10.73 -9.65
N LEU A 197 9.56 10.13 -10.51
CA LEU A 197 9.44 10.54 -11.89
C LEU A 197 8.74 11.90 -11.94
N GLY A 198 9.47 12.91 -12.42
CA GLY A 198 8.91 14.22 -12.65
C GLY A 198 7.74 14.16 -13.65
N ARG A 199 6.82 15.12 -13.51
CA ARG A 199 5.54 15.14 -14.23
C ARG A 199 5.72 15.00 -15.75
N ASN A 200 5.18 13.93 -16.32
CA ASN A 200 4.67 13.99 -17.68
C ASN A 200 3.26 14.61 -17.59
N LYS A 201 2.99 15.69 -18.34
CA LYS A 201 1.84 16.59 -18.15
C LYS A 201 0.43 15.97 -18.30
N ARG A 202 0.29 14.64 -18.42
CA ARG A 202 -0.96 13.94 -18.72
C ARG A 202 -1.36 12.91 -17.65
N ASN A 203 -1.61 13.37 -16.42
CA ASN A 203 -2.29 12.59 -15.36
C ASN A 203 -1.42 11.65 -14.50
N ASN A 204 -0.35 12.18 -13.89
CA ASN A 204 0.19 11.51 -12.71
C ASN A 204 -0.61 11.97 -11.48
N GLY A 205 -1.20 11.00 -10.77
CA GLY A 205 -1.91 11.21 -9.51
C GLY A 205 -1.06 11.90 -8.45
N GLN A 206 -1.72 12.58 -7.51
CA GLN A 206 -1.03 13.14 -6.33
C GLN A 206 -0.85 12.05 -5.28
N PHE A 207 0.30 12.07 -4.60
CA PHE A 207 0.61 11.07 -3.58
C PHE A 207 1.55 11.62 -2.51
N VAL A 208 1.63 10.88 -1.40
CA VAL A 208 2.55 11.10 -0.29
C VAL A 208 3.24 9.81 0.05
N ILE A 209 4.55 9.85 0.24
CA ILE A 209 5.33 8.77 0.80
C ILE A 209 5.68 9.16 2.24
N LYS A 210 5.20 8.38 3.19
CA LYS A 210 5.63 8.47 4.58
C LYS A 210 6.77 7.50 4.80
N TYR A 211 7.81 7.97 5.50
CA TYR A 211 8.89 7.11 5.95
C TYR A 211 9.00 7.11 7.46
N ARG A 212 9.41 5.97 8.01
CA ARG A 212 9.72 5.79 9.42
C ARG A 212 10.94 4.90 9.57
N VAL A 213 11.86 5.30 10.43
CA VAL A 213 13.02 4.52 10.85
C VAL A 213 12.61 3.64 12.02
N THR A 214 12.88 2.35 11.91
CA THR A 214 12.55 1.34 12.91
C THR A 214 13.76 0.51 13.28
N GLY A 215 13.77 -0.01 14.51
CA GLY A 215 14.89 -0.77 15.05
C GLY A 215 15.94 0.13 15.68
N CYS A 216 16.89 -0.49 16.37
CA CYS A 216 17.87 0.22 17.18
C CYS A 216 19.21 0.35 16.45
N PRO A 217 19.92 1.48 16.66
CA PRO A 217 21.24 1.70 16.09
C PRO A 217 22.20 0.61 16.56
N GLU A 218 23.11 0.21 15.69
CA GLU A 218 24.22 -0.66 16.04
C GLU A 218 25.10 0.03 17.09
N LEU A 219 25.39 -0.69 18.17
CA LEU A 219 26.22 -0.17 19.24
C LEU A 219 27.68 -0.20 18.81
N SER A 220 28.41 0.89 19.05
CA SER A 220 29.87 0.88 18.93
C SER A 220 30.44 -0.09 19.96
N ARG A 221 31.28 -1.03 19.53
CA ARG A 221 31.93 -2.01 20.40
C ARG A 221 32.69 -1.29 21.54
N PRO A 222 32.30 -1.46 22.82
CA PRO A 222 33.05 -0.91 23.94
C PRO A 222 34.44 -1.55 24.04
N SER A 223 35.43 -0.84 24.58
CA SER A 223 36.76 -1.40 24.80
C SER A 223 36.70 -2.60 25.76
N HIS A 224 37.40 -3.69 25.43
CA HIS A 224 37.42 -4.95 26.18
C HIS A 224 36.05 -5.65 26.33
N ALA A 225 35.12 -5.35 25.41
CA ALA A 225 33.82 -5.99 25.35
C ALA A 225 33.51 -6.51 23.95
N TRP A 226 32.78 -7.61 23.88
CA TRP A 226 32.16 -8.11 22.66
C TRP A 226 30.68 -7.73 22.61
N TYR A 227 30.15 -7.64 21.40
CA TYR A 227 28.76 -7.31 21.13
C TYR A 227 28.19 -8.30 20.12
N LYS A 228 27.01 -8.82 20.44
CA LYS A 228 26.26 -9.73 19.57
C LYS A 228 24.81 -9.27 19.48
N ARG A 229 24.27 -9.18 18.28
CA ARG A 229 22.87 -8.82 18.03
C ARG A 229 22.10 -10.00 17.46
N GLU A 230 20.92 -10.25 18.02
CA GLU A 230 19.97 -11.24 17.56
C GLU A 230 18.58 -10.58 17.44
N GLY A 231 18.29 -10.03 16.27
CA GLY A 231 17.03 -9.34 16.00
C GLY A 231 16.84 -8.09 16.86
N ASN A 232 15.89 -8.16 17.79
CA ASN A 232 15.53 -7.10 18.74
C ASN A 232 16.27 -7.23 20.09
N GLU A 233 17.11 -8.25 20.27
CA GLU A 233 17.95 -8.39 21.45
C GLU A 233 19.41 -8.13 21.09
N ALA A 234 20.14 -7.55 22.02
CA ALA A 234 21.59 -7.45 21.96
C ALA A 234 22.18 -7.94 23.27
N VAL A 235 23.31 -8.64 23.17
CA VAL A 235 24.11 -9.08 24.30
C VAL A 235 25.47 -8.41 24.20
N ILE A 236 25.88 -7.77 25.29
CA ILE A 236 27.22 -7.20 25.45
C ILE A 236 27.89 -8.02 26.54
N GLY A 237 29.07 -8.57 26.29
CA GLY A 237 29.84 -9.27 27.31
C GLY A 237 31.27 -8.75 27.39
N CYS A 238 31.91 -8.95 28.52
CA CYS A 238 33.32 -8.62 28.67
C CYS A 238 34.21 -9.73 28.08
N GLU A 239 35.39 -9.36 27.59
CA GLU A 239 36.37 -10.34 27.10
C GLU A 239 37.15 -11.00 28.26
N SER A 240 37.23 -10.34 29.41
CA SER A 240 38.03 -10.77 30.56
C SER A 240 37.29 -11.69 31.55
N ASN A 241 35.96 -11.75 31.50
CA ASN A 241 35.13 -12.53 32.42
C ASN A 241 33.79 -12.91 31.77
N ASP A 242 33.03 -13.79 32.43
CA ASP A 242 31.73 -14.28 31.96
C ASP A 242 30.57 -13.32 32.27
N VAL A 243 30.82 -12.02 32.45
CA VAL A 243 29.75 -11.03 32.69
C VAL A 243 29.16 -10.58 31.37
N GLU A 244 27.83 -10.69 31.28
CA GLU A 244 27.04 -10.30 30.12
C GLU A 244 25.85 -9.42 30.53
N TRP A 245 25.52 -8.44 29.68
CA TRP A 245 24.35 -7.59 29.77
C TRP A 245 23.45 -7.81 28.56
N ARG A 246 22.15 -7.89 28.81
CA ARG A 246 21.13 -8.03 27.77
C ARG A 246 20.37 -6.73 27.58
N LEU A 247 20.23 -6.34 26.33
CA LEU A 247 19.50 -5.16 25.91
C LEU A 247 18.36 -5.56 25.00
N ILE A 248 17.20 -4.93 25.18
CA ILE A 248 16.02 -5.14 24.33
C ILE A 248 15.77 -3.85 23.55
N CYS A 249 15.63 -3.98 22.23
CA CYS A 249 15.29 -2.86 21.37
C CYS A 249 13.80 -2.53 21.50
N ASN A 250 13.49 -1.33 21.99
CA ASN A 250 12.13 -0.81 22.03
C ASN A 250 12.03 0.44 21.14
N GLY A 251 11.37 0.29 19.99
CA GLY A 251 11.24 1.33 18.97
C GLY A 251 12.60 1.68 18.32
N ASN A 252 13.27 2.70 18.86
CA ASN A 252 14.54 3.23 18.37
C ASN A 252 15.57 3.41 19.52
N LYS A 253 15.38 2.69 20.64
CA LYS A 253 16.29 2.76 21.79
C LYS A 253 16.54 1.38 22.36
N TRP A 254 17.79 1.12 22.71
CA TRP A 254 18.16 -0.04 23.51
C TRP A 254 17.77 0.20 24.96
N ILE A 255 17.07 -0.75 25.56
CA ILE A 255 16.62 -0.74 26.96
C ILE A 255 17.38 -1.83 27.71
N GLY A 256 18.04 -1.43 28.80
CA GLY A 256 18.80 -2.29 29.69
C GLY A 256 20.00 -1.54 30.26
N GLU A 257 20.70 -2.16 31.20
CA GLU A 257 21.87 -1.58 31.86
C GLU A 257 23.14 -2.21 31.30
N VAL A 258 24.12 -1.38 30.94
CA VAL A 258 25.45 -1.82 30.49
C VAL A 258 26.45 -1.42 31.55
N GLY A 259 27.11 -2.40 32.16
CA GLY A 259 28.20 -2.15 33.11
C GLY A 259 29.54 -1.90 32.42
N ASN A 260 30.57 -1.59 33.22
CA ASN A 260 31.91 -1.30 32.75
C ASN A 260 32.81 -2.55 32.84
N CYS A 261 33.41 -2.98 31.73
CA CYS A 261 34.35 -4.10 31.71
C CYS A 261 35.71 -3.79 32.35
N SER A 262 36.05 -2.51 32.55
CA SER A 262 37.35 -2.10 33.14
C SER A 262 37.44 -2.32 34.65
N GLU A 263 36.32 -2.33 35.38
CA GLU A 263 36.32 -2.37 36.85
C GLU A 263 36.43 -3.80 37.43
N LEU A 264 36.23 -4.81 36.59
CA LEU A 264 36.18 -6.21 37.03
C LEU A 264 37.52 -6.95 36.92
N ALA A 265 38.58 -6.29 36.46
CA ALA A 265 39.92 -6.88 36.35
C ALA A 265 40.69 -6.97 37.68
N VAL A 266 40.16 -6.43 38.79
CA VAL A 266 40.95 -6.21 40.02
C VAL A 266 40.64 -7.20 41.16
N ALA A 267 39.71 -8.14 40.99
CA ALA A 267 39.37 -9.09 42.07
C ALA A 267 39.30 -10.55 41.61
N VAL A 268 40.38 -11.08 41.03
CA VAL A 268 40.56 -12.53 40.90
C VAL A 268 41.78 -12.95 41.70
N ASN A 269 41.54 -13.27 42.98
CA ASN A 269 42.41 -14.22 43.68
C ASN A 269 42.25 -15.58 42.97
N PRO A 270 43.35 -16.26 42.59
CA PRO A 270 43.31 -17.57 41.95
C PRO A 270 42.88 -18.62 42.98
N GLY A 271 41.57 -18.81 43.12
CA GLY A 271 40.97 -19.68 44.11
C GLY A 271 39.93 -20.61 43.51
N THR A 272 40.39 -21.83 43.18
CA THR A 272 39.62 -23.07 43.02
C THR A 272 38.72 -23.24 41.77
N PRO A 273 39.04 -24.21 40.88
CA PRO A 273 38.11 -24.66 39.85
C PRO A 273 36.96 -25.43 40.51
N LYS A 274 35.75 -24.85 40.52
CA LYS A 274 34.54 -25.61 40.82
C LYS A 274 34.09 -26.32 39.56
N ASP A 275 34.64 -27.51 39.38
CA ASP A 275 34.12 -28.52 38.47
C ASP A 275 32.72 -28.92 38.95
N LYS A 276 31.68 -28.31 38.34
CA LYS A 276 30.29 -28.71 38.54
C LYS A 276 30.02 -29.90 37.62
N THR A 277 30.49 -31.06 38.02
CA THR A 277 30.01 -32.34 37.50
C THR A 277 28.57 -32.54 37.95
N VAL A 278 27.62 -32.18 37.09
CA VAL A 278 26.19 -32.43 37.31
C VAL A 278 25.94 -33.92 37.07
N HIS A 279 25.94 -34.70 38.16
CA HIS A 279 25.50 -36.09 38.14
C HIS A 279 23.98 -36.14 37.89
N PHE A 280 23.58 -36.35 36.64
CA PHE A 280 22.19 -36.64 36.28
C PHE A 280 21.84 -38.09 36.67
N SER A 281 20.81 -38.25 37.50
CA SER A 281 20.20 -39.53 37.85
C SER A 281 19.74 -40.25 36.57
N SER A 282 20.16 -41.50 36.39
CA SER A 282 19.93 -42.34 35.20
C SER A 282 18.45 -42.58 34.86
N THR A 283 17.53 -42.28 35.78
CA THR A 283 16.09 -42.27 35.53
C THR A 283 15.62 -41.11 34.66
N VAL A 284 16.24 -39.93 34.77
CA VAL A 284 15.82 -38.72 34.03
C VAL A 284 16.21 -38.80 32.56
N THR A 285 17.38 -39.40 32.26
CA THR A 285 17.86 -39.56 30.89
C THR A 285 17.01 -40.56 30.10
N MET A 286 16.58 -41.66 30.72
CA MET A 286 15.67 -42.62 30.07
C MET A 286 14.30 -42.01 29.76
N THR A 287 13.73 -41.22 30.68
CA THR A 287 12.46 -40.54 30.42
C THR A 287 12.56 -39.49 29.31
N ALA A 288 13.67 -38.75 29.25
CA ALA A 288 13.89 -37.73 28.22
C ALA A 288 14.07 -38.34 26.82
N VAL A 289 14.77 -39.48 26.71
CA VAL A 289 14.93 -40.20 25.44
C VAL A 289 13.61 -40.81 24.95
N ALA A 290 12.81 -41.38 25.85
CA ALA A 290 11.49 -41.90 25.49
C ALA A 290 10.53 -40.79 25.02
N ALA A 291 10.55 -39.63 25.70
CA ALA A 291 9.74 -38.48 25.33
C ALA A 291 10.15 -37.88 23.97
N SER A 292 11.45 -37.74 23.70
CA SER A 292 11.93 -37.21 22.42
C SER A 292 11.61 -38.14 21.24
N ALA A 293 11.70 -39.47 21.43
CA ALA A 293 11.33 -40.44 20.42
C ALA A 293 9.84 -40.36 20.02
N LEU A 294 8.95 -40.17 21.01
CA LEU A 294 7.52 -39.95 20.75
C LEU A 294 7.26 -38.66 19.96
N VAL A 295 7.93 -37.56 20.32
CA VAL A 295 7.78 -36.28 19.62
C VAL A 295 8.25 -36.38 18.17
N VAL A 296 9.41 -37.00 17.92
CA VAL A 296 9.93 -37.19 16.55
C VAL A 296 8.97 -38.04 15.71
N THR A 297 8.37 -39.07 16.30
CA THR A 297 7.40 -39.94 15.60
C THR A 297 6.14 -39.17 15.21
N VAL A 298 5.59 -38.35 16.10
CA VAL A 298 4.41 -37.51 15.80
C VAL A 298 4.73 -36.49 14.71
N VAL A 299 5.89 -35.83 14.79
CA VAL A 299 6.32 -34.86 13.78
C VAL A 299 6.46 -35.52 12.40
N ALA A 300 7.07 -36.71 12.32
CA ALA A 300 7.20 -37.44 11.06
C ALA A 300 5.83 -37.82 10.46
N ILE A 301 4.86 -38.22 11.28
CA ILE A 301 3.49 -38.52 10.82
C ILE A 301 2.81 -37.25 10.30
N VAL A 302 2.90 -36.13 11.02
CA VAL A 302 2.31 -34.85 10.60
C VAL A 302 2.91 -34.39 9.27
N ILE A 303 4.23 -34.46 9.12
CA ILE A 303 4.91 -34.15 7.85
C ILE A 303 4.40 -35.09 6.74
N GLY A 304 4.31 -36.40 7.00
CA GLY A 304 3.78 -37.38 6.06
C GLY A 304 2.35 -37.05 5.59
N VAL A 305 1.45 -36.72 6.51
CA VAL A 305 0.07 -36.32 6.20
C VAL A 305 0.02 -35.04 5.38
N VAL A 306 0.85 -34.04 5.72
CA VAL A 306 0.96 -32.79 4.94
C VAL A 306 1.48 -33.06 3.53
N TYR A 307 2.49 -33.92 3.38
CA TYR A 307 3.02 -34.31 2.08
C TYR A 307 1.98 -35.07 1.23
N ILE A 308 1.23 -36.00 1.81
CA ILE A 308 0.15 -36.72 1.12
C ILE A 308 -0.95 -35.74 0.69
N LYS A 309 -1.37 -34.82 1.58
CA LYS A 309 -2.39 -33.81 1.26
C LYS A 309 -1.91 -32.87 0.15
N LYS A 310 -0.66 -32.42 0.21
CA LYS A 310 -0.04 -31.57 -0.82
C LYS A 310 0.12 -32.30 -2.15
N TYR A 311 0.44 -33.60 -2.12
CA TYR A 311 0.49 -34.43 -3.31
C TYR A 311 -0.89 -34.58 -3.96
N ARG A 312 -1.94 -34.78 -3.15
CA ARG A 312 -3.33 -34.88 -3.63
C ARG A 312 -3.82 -33.57 -4.26
N ILE A 313 -3.55 -32.42 -3.64
CA ILE A 313 -3.88 -31.10 -4.23
C ILE A 313 -3.09 -30.85 -5.53
N ARG A 314 -1.82 -31.28 -5.60
CA ARG A 314 -1.03 -31.20 -6.84
C ARG A 314 -1.58 -32.08 -7.96
N GLN A 315 -2.20 -33.22 -7.65
CA GLN A 315 -2.89 -34.05 -8.64
C GLN A 315 -4.14 -33.36 -9.20
N GLU A 316 -4.97 -32.76 -8.32
CA GLU A 316 -6.19 -32.05 -8.74
C GLU A 316 -5.89 -30.81 -9.60
N THR A 317 -4.85 -30.04 -9.24
CA THR A 317 -4.42 -28.87 -10.04
C THR A 317 -3.88 -29.25 -11.42
N LYS A 318 -3.19 -30.39 -11.57
CA LYS A 318 -2.75 -30.89 -12.89
C LYS A 318 -3.94 -31.31 -13.75
N PHE A 319 -4.99 -31.87 -13.16
CA PHE A 319 -6.22 -32.21 -13.88
C PHE A 319 -6.93 -30.95 -14.38
N LEU A 320 -7.09 -29.93 -13.53
CA LEU A 320 -7.71 -28.65 -13.92
C LEU A 320 -6.92 -27.89 -14.99
N ALA A 321 -5.59 -27.88 -14.90
CA ALA A 321 -4.74 -27.25 -15.92
C ALA A 321 -4.91 -27.91 -17.30
N LYS A 322 -5.06 -29.24 -17.34
CA LYS A 322 -5.29 -29.98 -18.60
C LYS A 322 -6.67 -29.64 -19.19
N THR A 323 -7.70 -29.52 -18.35
CA THR A 323 -9.04 -29.10 -18.79
C THR A 323 -9.04 -27.67 -19.31
N TYR A 324 -8.37 -26.74 -18.62
CA TYR A 324 -8.26 -25.33 -19.03
C TYR A 324 -7.58 -25.18 -20.40
N TYR A 325 -6.45 -25.86 -20.63
CA TYR A 325 -5.75 -25.83 -21.92
C TYR A 325 -6.58 -26.39 -23.08
N THR A 326 -7.51 -27.32 -22.80
CA THR A 326 -8.40 -27.88 -23.83
C THR A 326 -9.46 -26.85 -24.25
N ILE A 327 -10.03 -26.11 -23.28
CA ILE A 327 -11.04 -25.07 -23.53
C ILE A 327 -10.45 -23.90 -24.32
N GLU A 328 -9.22 -23.47 -23.99
CA GLU A 328 -8.58 -22.33 -24.68
C GLU A 328 -8.31 -22.63 -26.16
N ARG A 329 -7.96 -23.89 -26.48
CA ARG A 329 -7.77 -24.34 -27.85
C ARG A 329 -9.08 -24.30 -28.66
N ASP A 330 -10.20 -24.68 -28.06
CA ASP A 330 -11.51 -24.65 -28.72
C ASP A 330 -11.98 -23.19 -28.98
N VAL A 331 -11.73 -22.27 -28.04
CA VAL A 331 -12.10 -20.85 -28.17
C VAL A 331 -11.31 -20.14 -29.29
N GLN A 332 -10.02 -20.43 -29.45
CA GLN A 332 -9.22 -19.85 -30.54
C GLN A 332 -9.71 -20.26 -31.94
N THR A 333 -10.36 -21.42 -32.06
CA THR A 333 -10.93 -21.87 -33.34
C THR A 333 -12.16 -21.05 -33.75
N TYR A 334 -12.83 -20.40 -32.78
CA TYR A 334 -14.07 -19.65 -33.02
C TYR A 334 -13.83 -18.17 -33.38
N TYR A 335 -12.69 -17.58 -32.96
CA TYR A 335 -12.33 -16.20 -33.28
C TYR A 335 -11.34 -16.13 -34.46
N ARG A 336 -11.84 -16.37 -35.69
CA ARG A 336 -11.14 -15.91 -36.90
C ARG A 336 -11.46 -14.43 -37.12
N PRO A 337 -10.47 -13.51 -37.10
CA PRO A 337 -10.74 -12.11 -37.40
C PRO A 337 -11.20 -11.98 -38.85
N VAL A 338 -12.35 -11.34 -39.04
CA VAL A 338 -12.82 -10.90 -40.35
C VAL A 338 -11.88 -9.77 -40.79
N ALA A 339 -11.10 -10.02 -41.83
CA ALA A 339 -10.28 -8.98 -42.46
C ALA A 339 -11.22 -7.94 -43.10
N ILE A 340 -11.22 -6.74 -42.56
CA ILE A 340 -11.94 -5.60 -43.15
C ILE A 340 -11.06 -5.05 -44.27
N ASP A 341 -11.54 -5.20 -45.51
CA ASP A 341 -10.93 -4.63 -46.70
C ASP A 341 -10.98 -3.09 -46.65
N GLN A 342 -9.83 -2.45 -46.83
CA GLN A 342 -9.63 -0.99 -46.69
C GLN A 342 -9.67 -0.24 -48.03
N SER A 343 -10.38 -0.75 -49.03
CA SER A 343 -10.32 -0.18 -50.40
C SER A 343 -11.27 0.99 -50.70
N GLU A 344 -12.05 1.49 -49.74
CA GLU A 344 -13.07 2.53 -50.01
C GLU A 344 -12.91 3.79 -49.13
N ARG A 345 -11.84 4.56 -49.38
CA ARG A 345 -11.80 6.00 -49.05
C ARG A 345 -11.40 6.79 -50.27
N ARG A 346 -12.39 7.23 -51.05
CA ARG A 346 -12.22 8.24 -52.09
C ARG A 346 -13.26 9.36 -51.91
N ASN A 347 -12.74 10.56 -51.73
CA ASN A 347 -13.33 11.89 -52.00
C ASN A 347 -14.63 12.29 -51.27
N VAL A 348 -14.48 13.16 -50.26
CA VAL A 348 -15.56 14.05 -49.79
C VAL A 348 -15.11 15.50 -50.03
N PRO A 349 -15.88 16.32 -50.76
CA PRO A 349 -15.57 17.74 -50.99
C PRO A 349 -15.93 18.60 -49.78
N THR A 350 -15.10 19.61 -49.52
CA THR A 350 -15.32 20.70 -48.58
C THR A 350 -16.23 21.78 -49.19
N SER A 351 -17.46 21.93 -48.68
CA SER A 351 -18.20 23.19 -48.73
C SER A 351 -19.25 23.24 -47.61
N TYR A 352 -19.16 24.27 -46.77
CA TYR A 352 -20.16 24.63 -45.75
C TYR A 352 -21.52 24.99 -46.38
N PRO A 353 -22.62 24.81 -45.64
CA PRO A 353 -23.23 26.00 -45.04
C PRO A 353 -23.75 25.82 -43.60
N GLU A 354 -23.89 26.96 -42.94
CA GLU A 354 -24.56 27.19 -41.67
C GLU A 354 -26.03 26.75 -41.72
N GLU A 355 -26.45 25.88 -40.79
CA GLU A 355 -27.80 25.86 -40.19
C GLU A 355 -27.88 24.68 -39.19
N CYS A 356 -27.90 25.00 -37.89
CA CYS A 356 -28.18 24.01 -36.85
C CYS A 356 -29.69 23.88 -36.66
N THR A 357 -30.29 22.83 -37.22
CA THR A 357 -31.61 22.35 -36.83
C THR A 357 -31.44 21.09 -35.98
N CYS A 358 -31.98 21.12 -34.75
CA CYS A 358 -32.02 19.97 -33.86
C CYS A 358 -32.96 18.91 -34.43
N ALA A 359 -32.39 17.77 -34.85
CA ALA A 359 -33.16 16.59 -35.22
C ALA A 359 -33.70 15.90 -33.97
N THR A 360 -35.02 15.97 -33.78
CA THR A 360 -35.81 15.08 -32.92
C THR A 360 -35.68 13.64 -33.42
N LEU A 361 -35.06 12.78 -32.61
CA LEU A 361 -35.08 11.33 -32.77
C LEU A 361 -36.49 10.81 -32.49
N GLN A 362 -37.28 10.57 -33.54
CA GLN A 362 -38.44 9.68 -33.46
C GLN A 362 -37.97 8.23 -33.49
N MET A 363 -38.16 7.52 -32.37
CA MET A 363 -38.01 6.07 -32.34
C MET A 363 -39.12 5.44 -33.15
N ARG A 364 -38.72 4.69 -34.18
CA ARG A 364 -39.59 3.90 -35.04
C ARG A 364 -39.75 2.52 -34.41
N ASP A 365 -40.92 2.27 -33.83
CA ASP A 365 -41.33 0.94 -33.43
C ASP A 365 -41.34 0.00 -34.65
N ARG A 366 -40.49 -1.03 -34.61
CA ARG A 366 -40.65 -2.23 -35.43
C ARG A 366 -40.92 -3.39 -34.50
N GLY A 367 -42.21 -3.73 -34.41
CA GLY A 367 -42.67 -4.99 -33.86
C GLY A 367 -42.01 -6.15 -34.59
N GLY A 368 -41.39 -7.03 -33.80
CA GLY A 368 -40.87 -8.32 -34.22
C GLY A 368 -41.05 -9.27 -33.05
N GLU A 369 -42.06 -10.13 -33.16
CA GLU A 369 -42.29 -11.26 -32.26
C GLU A 369 -41.00 -12.10 -32.14
N SER A 370 -40.52 -12.31 -30.92
CA SER A 370 -39.60 -13.40 -30.63
C SER A 370 -40.06 -14.13 -29.38
N LYS A 371 -40.29 -15.43 -29.56
CA LYS A 371 -40.78 -16.37 -28.56
C LYS A 371 -39.77 -16.47 -27.42
N MET A 372 -40.21 -16.12 -26.21
CA MET A 372 -39.44 -16.26 -24.99
C MET A 372 -39.56 -17.71 -24.49
N ALA A 373 -38.50 -18.49 -24.65
CA ALA A 373 -38.35 -19.77 -23.97
C ALA A 373 -37.92 -19.50 -22.52
N THR A 374 -38.82 -19.78 -21.59
CA THR A 374 -38.54 -19.89 -20.15
C THR A 374 -37.60 -21.07 -19.90
N LEU A 375 -36.38 -20.78 -19.42
CA LEU A 375 -35.53 -21.75 -18.73
C LEU A 375 -35.20 -21.20 -17.35
N SER A 376 -35.78 -21.88 -16.36
CA SER A 376 -35.53 -21.75 -14.93
C SER A 376 -34.07 -22.04 -14.60
N LEU A 377 -33.42 -21.13 -13.86
CA LEU A 377 -32.15 -21.41 -13.18
C LEU A 377 -32.37 -21.31 -11.68
N GLU A 378 -32.66 -22.48 -11.11
CA GLU A 378 -32.63 -22.79 -9.69
C GLU A 378 -31.22 -23.30 -9.35
N ARG A 379 -30.72 -22.93 -8.16
CA ARG A 379 -29.52 -23.46 -7.45
C ARG A 379 -28.13 -23.03 -7.96
N GLN A 380 -27.13 -22.75 -7.12
CA GLN A 380 -27.02 -22.83 -5.65
C GLN A 380 -25.80 -22.02 -5.20
N SER A 381 -25.95 -21.38 -4.04
CA SER A 381 -24.88 -20.94 -3.15
C SER A 381 -24.00 -22.09 -2.70
N LEU A 382 -22.69 -21.88 -2.62
CA LEU A 382 -21.77 -22.46 -1.62
C LEU A 382 -20.36 -21.98 -1.96
N TYR A 383 -19.79 -21.11 -1.12
CA TYR A 383 -18.36 -21.10 -0.71
C TYR A 383 -18.11 -19.86 0.14
N SER A 384 -18.46 -19.95 1.42
CA SER A 384 -17.87 -19.18 2.51
C SER A 384 -17.41 -20.18 3.56
N SER A 385 -16.12 -20.17 3.89
CA SER A 385 -15.41 -20.84 5.01
C SER A 385 -14.19 -21.64 4.53
N ILE A 386 -13.04 -20.97 4.39
CA ILE A 386 -11.72 -21.42 4.87
C ILE A 386 -10.96 -20.19 5.34
#